data_AF-A0A7W1U690-F1
#
_entry.id   AF-A0A7W1U690-F1
#
_cell.length_a   1.000
_cell.length_b   1.000
_cell.length_c   1.000
_cell.angle_alpha   90.00
_cell.angle_beta   90.00
_cell.angle_gamma   90.00
#
_symmetry.space_group_name_H-M   'P 1'
#
loop_
_entity.id
_entity.type
_entity.pdbx_description
1 polymer ?
#
loop_
_entity_poly.entity_id
_entity_poly.type
_entity_poly.pdbx_seq_one_letter_code
_entity_poly.pdbx_strand_id
1 'polypeptide(L)'
;MRKDTLTKDPFFLSIVAALEKKIGEGDRIARVNSIVLTDAQILSLLNKVAASARGKGAKSSPARVPRDQILAALAEQFILLRASIFEKKIGPDGAETETPLSSEPWIAAIKLVKKSIRLGTGHLRGSRGFLDSLGIFLQRTAAGKSEKQRSSW
;
A
#
# COMPACT_ATOMS: atom_id res chain seq x y z
N MET A 1 -5.51 15.72 -14.89
CA MET A 1 -4.44 16.13 -13.93
C MET A 1 -3.06 15.82 -14.51
N ARG A 2 -2.11 16.76 -14.48
CA ARG A 2 -0.72 16.49 -14.88
C ARG A 2 -0.05 15.61 -13.81
N LYS A 3 0.82 14.67 -14.21
CA LYS A 3 1.48 13.72 -13.28
C LYS A 3 2.28 14.40 -12.16
N ASP A 4 2.85 15.57 -12.44
CA ASP A 4 3.72 16.31 -11.51
C ASP A 4 2.95 17.00 -10.37
N THR A 5 1.64 17.20 -10.55
CA THR A 5 0.75 17.77 -9.52
C THR A 5 0.29 16.70 -8.54
N LEU A 6 0.16 15.46 -9.00
CA LEU A 6 -0.36 14.35 -8.19
C LEU A 6 0.64 13.90 -7.12
N THR A 7 1.94 13.90 -7.40
CA THR A 7 2.97 13.50 -6.42
C THR A 7 3.23 14.54 -5.33
N LYS A 8 2.66 15.75 -5.48
CA LYS A 8 2.71 16.82 -4.47
C LYS A 8 1.41 16.94 -3.69
N ASP A 9 0.37 16.22 -4.09
CA ASP A 9 -0.92 16.22 -3.41
C ASP A 9 -0.83 15.42 -2.08
N PRO A 10 -1.04 16.07 -0.92
CA PRO A 10 -1.01 15.41 0.38
C PRO A 10 -2.01 14.25 0.49
N PHE A 11 -3.18 14.37 -0.14
CA PHE A 11 -4.18 13.31 -0.14
C PHE A 11 -3.65 12.08 -0.88
N PHE A 12 -3.14 12.26 -2.11
CA PHE A 12 -2.51 11.18 -2.86
C PHE A 12 -1.34 10.52 -2.12
N LEU A 13 -0.46 11.31 -1.50
CA LEU A 13 0.67 10.80 -0.71
C LEU A 13 0.20 10.02 0.51
N SER A 14 -0.93 10.40 1.13
CA SER A 14 -1.51 9.63 2.24
C SER A 14 -1.95 8.23 1.81
N ILE A 15 -2.49 8.07 0.59
CA ILE A 15 -2.88 6.77 0.03
C ILE A 15 -1.63 5.90 -0.18
N VAL A 16 -0.57 6.48 -0.75
CA VAL A 16 0.72 5.79 -0.98
C VAL A 16 1.31 5.31 0.35
N ALA A 17 1.37 6.19 1.36
CA ALA A 17 1.88 5.86 2.68
C ALA A 17 1.05 4.77 3.37
N ALA A 18 -0.28 4.79 3.22
CA ALA A 18 -1.15 3.76 3.77
C ALA A 18 -0.91 2.39 3.11
N LEU A 19 -0.72 2.35 1.78
CA LEU A 19 -0.34 1.13 1.06
C LEU A 19 0.99 0.57 1.57
N GLU A 20 2.02 1.41 1.67
CA GLU A 20 3.36 1.01 2.14
C GLU A 20 3.32 0.51 3.58
N LYS A 21 2.57 1.18 4.46
CA LYS A 21 2.35 0.72 5.84
C LYS A 21 1.72 -0.68 5.87
N LYS A 22 0.69 -0.93 5.06
CA LYS A 22 0.05 -2.26 4.97
C LYS A 22 0.99 -3.33 4.43
N ILE A 23 1.85 -3.00 3.46
CA ILE A 23 2.89 -3.93 2.99
C ILE A 23 3.86 -4.27 4.14
N GLY A 24 4.33 -3.26 4.88
CA GLY A 24 5.22 -3.47 6.03
C GLY A 24 4.58 -4.31 7.14
N GLU A 25 3.30 -4.09 7.44
CA GLU A 25 2.53 -4.91 8.38
C GLU A 25 2.44 -6.37 7.90
N GLY A 26 2.16 -6.59 6.62
CA GLY A 26 2.11 -7.92 6.01
C GLY A 26 3.46 -8.65 6.03
N ASP A 27 4.58 -7.97 5.72
CA ASP A 27 5.92 -8.56 5.80
C ASP A 27 6.30 -8.89 7.25
N ARG A 28 5.94 -8.03 8.22
CA ARG A 28 6.16 -8.31 9.65
C ARG A 28 5.40 -9.57 10.09
N ILE A 29 4.13 -9.69 9.72
CA ILE A 29 3.33 -10.89 10.02
C ILE A 29 3.96 -12.14 9.37
N ALA A 30 4.43 -12.05 8.13
CA ALA A 30 5.11 -13.15 7.47
C ALA A 30 6.37 -13.59 8.22
N ARG A 31 7.22 -12.64 8.63
CA ARG A 31 8.44 -12.94 9.39
C ARG A 31 8.17 -13.61 10.74
N VAL A 32 7.15 -13.17 11.47
CA VAL A 32 6.72 -13.81 12.74
C VAL A 32 6.31 -15.27 12.51
N ASN A 33 5.77 -15.58 11.33
CA ASN A 33 5.41 -16.94 10.93
C ASN A 33 6.53 -17.67 10.16
N SER A 34 7.78 -17.19 10.26
CA SER A 34 8.95 -17.74 9.55
C SER A 34 8.80 -17.83 8.02
N ILE A 35 7.96 -16.97 7.44
CA ILE A 35 7.72 -16.89 5.99
C ILE A 35 8.46 -15.68 5.44
N VAL A 36 9.23 -15.91 4.38
CA VAL A 36 9.97 -14.87 3.66
C VAL A 36 9.19 -14.47 2.42
N LEU A 37 8.59 -13.27 2.44
CA LEU A 37 8.00 -12.67 1.25
C LEU A 37 9.08 -12.14 0.29
N THR A 38 8.72 -11.88 -0.96
CA THR A 38 9.64 -11.31 -1.96
C THR A 38 8.97 -10.13 -2.64
N ASP A 39 9.78 -9.22 -3.17
CA ASP A 39 9.29 -8.06 -3.91
C ASP A 39 8.39 -8.48 -5.09
N ALA A 40 8.72 -9.59 -5.76
CA ALA A 40 7.94 -10.14 -6.86
C ALA A 40 6.53 -10.60 -6.42
N GLN A 41 6.41 -11.17 -5.21
CA GLN A 41 5.11 -11.56 -4.66
C GLN A 41 4.24 -10.33 -4.35
N ILE A 42 4.84 -9.27 -3.79
CA ILE A 42 4.13 -8.01 -3.55
C ILE A 42 3.73 -7.34 -4.88
N LEU A 43 4.60 -7.32 -5.89
CA LEU A 43 4.25 -6.83 -7.23
C LEU A 43 3.07 -7.58 -7.83
N SER A 44 3.07 -8.92 -7.71
CA SER A 44 1.97 -9.77 -8.18
C SER A 44 0.67 -9.47 -7.44
N LEU A 45 0.72 -9.31 -6.12
CA LEU A 45 -0.41 -8.92 -5.29
C LEU A 45 -0.98 -7.55 -5.72
N LEU A 46 -0.14 -6.53 -5.87
CA LEU A 46 -0.55 -5.20 -6.30
C LEU A 46 -1.18 -5.20 -7.70
N ASN A 47 -0.74 -6.08 -8.60
CA ASN A 47 -1.40 -6.27 -9.90
C ASN A 47 -2.83 -6.79 -9.74
N LYS A 48 -3.05 -7.77 -8.87
CA LYS A 48 -4.37 -8.35 -8.60
C LYS A 48 -5.30 -7.30 -7.98
N VAL A 49 -4.83 -6.54 -6.99
CA VAL A 49 -5.59 -5.47 -6.35
C VAL A 49 -5.97 -4.37 -7.34
N ALA A 50 -5.03 -3.95 -8.20
CA ALA A 50 -5.31 -2.97 -9.24
C ALA A 50 -6.26 -3.51 -10.33
N ALA A 51 -6.28 -4.82 -10.59
CA ALA A 51 -7.24 -5.43 -11.51
C ALA A 51 -8.65 -5.46 -10.89
N SER A 52 -8.76 -5.85 -9.62
CA SER A 52 -10.01 -5.83 -8.85
C SER A 52 -10.59 -4.41 -8.78
N ALA A 53 -9.75 -3.39 -8.56
CA ALA A 53 -10.20 -2.00 -8.55
C ALA A 53 -10.80 -1.51 -9.88
N ARG A 54 -10.48 -2.18 -11.00
CA ARG A 54 -11.06 -1.93 -12.34
C ARG A 54 -12.31 -2.79 -12.62
N GLY A 55 -12.82 -3.52 -11.64
CA GLY A 55 -13.94 -4.46 -11.83
C GLY A 55 -13.55 -5.76 -12.53
N LYS A 56 -12.26 -6.04 -12.76
CA LYS A 56 -11.84 -7.35 -13.29
C LYS A 56 -11.82 -8.34 -12.13
N GLY A 57 -12.63 -9.40 -12.23
CA GLY A 57 -12.63 -10.49 -11.25
C GLY A 57 -11.22 -11.02 -11.05
N ALA A 58 -10.67 -10.81 -9.85
CA ALA A 58 -9.40 -11.42 -9.50
C ALA A 58 -9.65 -12.92 -9.37
N LYS A 59 -9.05 -13.73 -10.25
CA LYS A 59 -9.02 -15.19 -10.04
C LYS A 59 -8.29 -15.42 -8.72
N SER A 60 -9.02 -15.69 -7.64
CA SER A 60 -8.44 -16.12 -6.39
C SER A 60 -7.97 -17.56 -6.61
N SER A 61 -6.66 -17.77 -6.56
CA SER A 61 -6.15 -19.12 -6.39
C SER A 61 -6.40 -19.49 -4.92
N PRO A 62 -6.93 -20.68 -4.63
CA PRO A 62 -7.13 -21.11 -3.25
C PRO A 62 -5.79 -21.05 -2.50
N ALA A 63 -5.79 -20.52 -1.28
CA ALA A 63 -4.60 -20.38 -0.46
C ALA A 63 -4.15 -21.76 0.01
N ARG A 64 -3.26 -22.40 -0.76
CA ARG A 64 -2.81 -23.78 -0.53
C ARG A 64 -1.64 -23.87 0.45
N VAL A 65 -0.92 -22.76 0.66
CA VAL A 65 0.22 -22.67 1.58
C VAL A 65 0.11 -21.44 2.48
N PRO A 66 0.71 -21.44 3.68
CA PRO A 66 0.62 -20.33 4.64
C PRO A 66 0.97 -18.95 4.06
N ARG A 67 1.97 -18.91 3.17
CA ARG A 67 2.33 -17.69 2.43
C ARG A 67 1.16 -17.11 1.63
N ASP A 68 0.41 -17.98 0.96
CA ASP A 68 -0.69 -17.54 0.10
C ASP A 68 -1.86 -17.02 0.95
N GLN A 69 -2.03 -17.53 2.18
CA GLN A 69 -3.00 -17.00 3.15
C GLN A 69 -2.63 -15.58 3.58
N ILE A 70 -1.34 -15.33 3.88
CA ILE A 70 -0.86 -13.98 4.22
C ILE A 70 -1.07 -13.01 3.05
N LEU A 71 -0.73 -13.43 1.83
CA LEU A 71 -0.93 -12.60 0.63
C LEU A 71 -2.42 -12.35 0.35
N ALA A 72 -3.29 -13.32 0.59
CA ALA A 72 -4.74 -13.15 0.47
C ALA A 72 -5.28 -12.16 1.52
N ALA A 73 -4.90 -12.31 2.78
CA ALA A 73 -5.27 -11.39 3.85
C ALA A 73 -4.78 -9.96 3.57
N LEU A 74 -3.55 -9.81 3.04
CA LEU A 74 -3.04 -8.50 2.63
C LEU A 74 -3.85 -7.91 1.45
N ALA A 75 -4.30 -8.75 0.51
CA ALA A 75 -5.19 -8.33 -0.57
C ALA A 75 -6.51 -7.78 -0.04
N GLU A 76 -7.12 -8.48 0.91
CA GLU A 76 -8.35 -8.07 1.59
C GLU A 76 -8.16 -6.76 2.35
N GLN A 77 -7.05 -6.61 3.06
CA GLN A 77 -6.72 -5.35 3.74
C GLN A 77 -6.60 -4.17 2.77
N PHE A 78 -6.10 -4.37 1.55
CA PHE A 78 -6.09 -3.32 0.54
C PHE A 78 -7.49 -2.97 0.03
N ILE A 79 -8.39 -3.95 -0.09
CA ILE A 79 -9.79 -3.72 -0.46
C ILE A 79 -10.48 -2.89 0.63
N LEU A 80 -10.31 -3.29 1.90
CA LEU A 80 -10.86 -2.57 3.05
C LEU A 80 -10.26 -1.15 3.17
N LEU A 81 -8.95 -1.01 2.99
CA LEU A 81 -8.28 0.30 3.00
C LEU A 81 -8.89 1.23 1.95
N ARG A 82 -9.07 0.75 0.71
CA ARG A 82 -9.71 1.55 -0.34
C ARG A 82 -11.12 1.97 0.05
N ALA A 83 -11.91 1.04 0.59
CA ALA A 83 -13.29 1.30 0.99
C ALA A 83 -13.39 2.32 2.15
N SER A 84 -12.34 2.45 2.96
CA SER A 84 -12.28 3.43 4.05
C SER A 84 -11.82 4.84 3.65
N ILE A 85 -11.40 5.05 2.39
CA ILE A 85 -10.91 6.35 1.92
C ILE A 85 -12.03 7.08 1.19
N PHE A 86 -12.28 8.32 1.62
CA PHE A 86 -13.29 9.20 1.05
C PHE A 86 -12.64 10.49 0.54
N GLU A 87 -13.10 10.96 -0.62
CA GLU A 87 -12.80 12.29 -1.15
C GLU A 87 -13.89 13.25 -0.68
N LYS A 88 -13.47 14.31 0.03
CA LYS A 88 -14.36 15.43 0.37
C LYS A 88 -14.55 16.31 -0.86
N LYS A 89 -15.81 16.57 -1.22
CA LYS A 89 -16.19 17.50 -2.30
C LYS A 89 -17.11 18.55 -1.75
N ILE A 90 -16.81 19.80 -2.05
CA ILE A 90 -17.69 20.92 -1.74
C ILE A 90 -18.72 21.01 -2.87
N GLY A 91 -19.99 20.85 -2.50
CA GLY A 91 -21.13 21.00 -3.38
C GLY A 91 -21.32 22.45 -3.83
N PRO A 92 -22.16 22.70 -4.85
CA PRO A 92 -22.47 24.04 -5.33
C PRO A 92 -23.19 24.91 -4.28
N ASP A 93 -23.76 24.30 -3.25
CA ASP A 93 -24.38 24.91 -2.07
C ASP A 93 -23.40 25.16 -0.92
N GLY A 94 -22.11 24.82 -1.09
CA GLY A 94 -21.10 24.90 -0.04
C GLY A 94 -21.11 23.72 0.94
N ALA A 95 -21.99 22.73 0.76
CA ALA A 95 -22.04 21.55 1.62
C ALA A 95 -20.88 20.59 1.33
N GLU A 96 -20.18 20.13 2.36
CA GLU A 96 -19.19 19.05 2.21
C GLU A 96 -19.91 17.70 2.05
N THR A 97 -19.59 17.01 0.96
CA THR A 97 -20.03 15.64 0.71
C THR A 97 -18.84 14.71 0.66
N GLU A 98 -18.96 13.56 1.31
CA GLU A 98 -17.95 12.51 1.25
C GLU A 98 -18.32 11.54 0.12
N THR A 99 -17.42 11.41 -0.84
CA THR A 99 -17.57 10.48 -1.97
C THR A 99 -16.55 9.36 -1.86
N PRO A 100 -16.91 8.08 -2.10
CA PRO A 100 -15.95 7.00 -2.09
C PRO A 100 -14.78 7.25 -3.06
N LEU A 101 -13.57 6.88 -2.65
CA LEU A 101 -12.38 7.04 -3.48
C LEU A 101 -12.57 6.42 -4.87
N SER A 102 -12.42 7.26 -5.90
CA SER A 102 -12.46 6.82 -7.28
C SER A 102 -11.36 5.79 -7.58
N SER A 103 -11.53 4.95 -8.59
CA SER A 103 -10.54 3.92 -8.91
C SER A 103 -9.21 4.50 -9.41
N GLU A 104 -9.22 5.70 -9.99
CA GLU A 104 -8.06 6.31 -10.63
C GLU A 104 -6.94 6.70 -9.65
N PRO A 105 -7.16 7.49 -8.57
CA PRO A 105 -6.12 7.83 -7.60
C PRO A 105 -5.58 6.58 -6.90
N TRP A 106 -6.45 5.62 -6.61
CA TRP A 106 -6.07 4.33 -6.03
C TRP A 106 -5.10 3.56 -6.93
N ILE A 107 -5.45 3.40 -8.22
CA ILE A 107 -4.59 2.72 -9.19
C ILE A 107 -3.30 3.49 -9.42
N ALA A 108 -3.33 4.82 -9.39
CA ALA A 108 -2.14 5.66 -9.51
C ALA A 108 -1.20 5.49 -8.31
N ALA A 109 -1.73 5.41 -7.09
CA ALA A 109 -0.95 5.16 -5.87
C ALA A 109 -0.30 3.76 -5.93
N ILE A 110 -1.06 2.73 -6.32
CA ILE A 110 -0.50 1.38 -6.54
C ILE A 110 0.62 1.40 -7.59
N LYS A 111 0.46 2.14 -8.70
CA LYS A 111 1.51 2.26 -9.71
C LYS A 111 2.78 2.91 -9.16
N LEU A 112 2.64 3.90 -8.28
CA LEU A 112 3.79 4.54 -7.65
C LEU A 112 4.52 3.57 -6.72
N VAL A 113 3.80 2.85 -5.84
CA VAL A 113 4.40 1.82 -4.98
C VAL A 113 5.09 0.74 -5.81
N LYS A 114 4.47 0.27 -6.90
CA LYS A 114 5.11 -0.68 -7.83
C LYS A 114 6.40 -0.14 -8.46
N LYS A 115 6.48 1.17 -8.72
CA LYS A 115 7.69 1.80 -9.22
C LYS A 115 8.78 1.78 -8.13
N SER A 116 8.44 2.13 -6.89
CA SER A 116 9.34 2.04 -5.74
C SER A 116 9.87 0.62 -5.55
N ILE A 117 8.99 -0.39 -5.65
CA ILE A 117 9.41 -1.80 -5.58
C ILE A 117 10.44 -2.10 -6.66
N ARG A 118 10.14 -1.80 -7.94
CA ARG A 118 11.08 -2.08 -9.04
C ARG A 118 12.43 -1.40 -8.87
N LEU A 119 12.45 -0.18 -8.34
CA LEU A 119 13.69 0.54 -8.03
C LEU A 119 14.50 -0.17 -6.93
N GLY A 120 13.83 -0.70 -5.89
CA GLY A 120 14.48 -1.46 -4.81
C GLY A 120 14.85 -2.90 -5.16
N THR A 121 14.08 -3.57 -6.02
CA THR A 121 14.30 -4.98 -6.42
C THR A 121 15.51 -5.13 -7.33
N GLY A 122 15.74 -4.17 -8.24
CA GLY A 122 16.67 -4.33 -9.36
C GLY A 122 16.24 -5.45 -10.31
N HIS A 123 17.18 -6.31 -10.73
CA HIS A 123 16.96 -7.46 -11.61
C HIS A 123 17.04 -8.83 -10.91
N LEU A 124 17.05 -8.87 -9.57
CA LEU A 124 17.34 -10.09 -8.81
C LEU A 124 16.06 -10.89 -8.50
N ARG A 125 16.06 -12.17 -8.87
CA ARG A 125 14.98 -13.11 -8.51
C ARG A 125 15.06 -13.39 -7.00
N GLY A 126 13.91 -13.29 -6.31
CA GLY A 126 13.85 -13.46 -4.85
C GLY A 126 14.29 -12.23 -4.06
N SER A 127 14.52 -11.09 -4.71
CA SER A 127 14.90 -9.85 -4.03
C SER A 127 13.88 -9.41 -2.99
N ARG A 128 14.41 -8.78 -1.95
CA ARG A 128 13.70 -8.15 -0.84
C ARG A 128 14.16 -6.71 -0.61
N GLY A 129 14.90 -6.12 -1.57
CA GLY A 129 15.51 -4.82 -1.39
C GLY A 129 14.49 -3.73 -1.04
N PHE A 130 13.31 -3.77 -1.65
CA PHE A 130 12.22 -2.87 -1.27
C PHE A 130 11.68 -3.18 0.12
N LEU A 131 11.34 -4.44 0.42
CA LEU A 131 10.75 -4.83 1.70
C LEU A 131 11.65 -4.53 2.90
N ASP A 132 12.95 -4.79 2.77
CA ASP A 132 13.93 -4.53 3.82
C ASP A 132 14.14 -3.03 4.03
N SER A 133 14.24 -2.25 2.93
CA SER A 133 14.34 -0.79 2.99
C SER A 133 13.08 -0.16 3.60
N LEU A 134 11.90 -0.65 3.21
CA LEU A 134 10.61 -0.21 3.76
C LEU A 134 10.52 -0.51 5.26
N GLY A 135 10.95 -1.71 5.69
CA GLY A 135 11.00 -2.07 7.10
C GLY A 135 11.85 -1.10 7.92
N ILE A 136 13.06 -0.78 7.45
CA ILE A 136 13.96 0.19 8.09
C ILE A 136 13.32 1.57 8.15
N PHE A 137 12.71 2.03 7.05
CA PHE A 137 12.05 3.32 6.98
C PHE A 137 10.88 3.43 7.98
N LEU A 138 10.02 2.42 8.05
CA LEU A 138 8.87 2.38 8.97
C LEU A 138 9.32 2.33 10.44
N GLN A 139 10.42 1.63 10.75
CA GLN A 139 10.99 1.63 12.10
C GLN A 139 11.52 3.01 12.51
N ARG A 140 12.25 3.70 11.61
CA ARG A 140 12.78 5.06 11.87
C ARG A 140 11.66 6.08 12.07
N THR A 141 10.61 6.01 11.26
CA THR A 141 9.46 6.91 11.40
C THR A 141 8.65 6.67 12.69
N ALA A 142 8.58 5.43 13.17
CA ALA A 142 7.99 5.11 14.47
C ALA A 142 8.86 5.64 15.64
N ALA A 143 10.18 5.43 15.56
CA ALA A 143 11.13 5.90 16.59
C ALA A 143 11.13 7.43 16.71
N GLY A 144 11.20 8.15 15.59
CA GLY A 144 11.20 9.63 15.59
C GLY A 144 9.89 10.26 16.08
N LYS A 145 8.76 9.53 16.06
CA LYS A 145 7.52 9.97 16.72
C LYS A 145 7.59 9.81 18.24
N SER A 146 8.24 8.75 18.74
CA SER A 146 8.39 8.50 20.18
C SER A 146 9.32 9.53 20.85
N GLU A 147 10.31 10.03 20.12
CA GLU A 147 11.27 11.01 20.64
C GLU A 147 10.65 12.42 20.77
N LYS A 148 9.86 12.85 19.76
CA LYS A 148 9.10 14.10 19.85
C LYS A 148 8.07 14.12 20.98
N GLN A 149 7.52 12.98 21.36
CA GLN A 149 6.59 12.87 22.50
C GLN A 149 7.29 12.89 23.86
N ARG A 150 8.59 12.54 23.92
CA ARG A 150 9.38 12.58 25.15
C ARG A 150 9.96 13.96 25.47
N SER A 151 10.15 14.82 24.46
CA SER A 151 10.65 16.19 24.64
C SER A 151 9.55 17.25 24.87
N SER A 152 8.31 16.84 25.17
CA SER A 152 7.18 17.74 25.49
C SER A 152 6.71 17.60 26.95
N TRP A 153 7.59 17.19 27.86
CA TRP A 153 7.36 17.16 29.30
C TRP A 153 8.44 17.97 30.02
#